data_AF-A0A8H9NU74-F1
#
_entry.id   AF-A0A8H9NU74-F1
#
_cell.length_a   1.000
_cell.length_b   1.000
_cell.length_c   1.000
_cell.angle_alpha   90.00
_cell.angle_beta   90.00
_cell.angle_gamma   90.00
#
_symmetry.space_group_name_H-M   'P 1'
#
loop_
_entity.id
_entity.type
_entity.pdbx_description
1 polymer ?
#
loop_
_entity_poly.entity_id
_entity_poly.type
_entity_poly.pdbx_seq_one_letter_code
_entity_poly.pdbx_strand_id
1 'polypeptide(L)'
;MSTTSNEKSYFDLHTSGIGYLQRAREVPVKGGRRAQPFLACTIAALVGSAKEPSIRYFDVKVSGTEAKKLVQSYVGIDDPKQRPLVRFRLGDLWGDAFIRPSGERQGEVAASLKGRLLKAEVIDRAELAKIEQHELITRGIGYLSRPKEVTPKDRDPFLSCTIGALTGPVDEPEYRYFDTIVATTDAQHLVRRCVQAIEAERKVLIAFRLNDMRADPYVRTKGERAGEPGVSLESTLIHIGLIKVDGQQVYPAPADKTEAPATPDAQAPKAKSTAEIGDAAKPTEPAPREHEAEAVEHEPAMAASF
;
A
#
# COMPACT_ATOMS: atom_id res chain seq x y z
N MET A 1 -27.15 26.25 5.49
CA MET A 1 -25.95 26.30 4.61
C MET A 1 -25.22 24.98 4.80
N SER A 2 -25.30 24.07 3.83
CA SER A 2 -24.53 22.82 3.89
C SER A 2 -23.07 23.15 3.59
N THR A 3 -22.20 22.96 4.58
CA THR A 3 -20.76 22.88 4.38
C THR A 3 -20.47 21.56 3.66
N THR A 4 -20.43 21.59 2.34
CA THR A 4 -19.85 20.51 1.54
C THR A 4 -18.37 20.40 1.94
N SER A 5 -17.99 19.32 2.64
CA SER A 5 -16.58 19.01 2.82
C SER A 5 -15.99 18.80 1.43
N ASN A 6 -15.04 19.64 1.05
CA ASN A 6 -14.27 19.45 -0.18
C ASN A 6 -13.22 18.38 0.11
N GLU A 7 -13.65 17.13 0.31
CA GLU A 7 -12.75 16.00 0.48
C GLU A 7 -12.02 15.77 -0.84
N LYS A 8 -10.73 16.14 -0.86
CA LYS A 8 -9.85 15.81 -1.98
C LYS A 8 -9.57 14.31 -1.94
N SER A 9 -9.95 13.61 -3.01
CA SER A 9 -9.61 12.20 -3.23
C SER A 9 -8.19 12.07 -3.79
N TYR A 10 -7.49 11.02 -3.40
CA TYR A 10 -6.13 10.73 -3.85
C TYR A 10 -6.01 9.32 -4.41
N PHE A 11 -5.13 9.14 -5.40
CA PHE A 11 -4.62 7.83 -5.78
C PHE A 11 -3.47 7.46 -4.84
N ASP A 12 -3.69 6.41 -4.06
CA ASP A 12 -2.68 5.91 -3.13
C ASP A 12 -1.76 4.89 -3.78
N LEU A 13 -0.46 5.10 -3.57
CA LEU A 13 0.60 4.14 -3.86
C LEU A 13 1.31 3.78 -2.56
N HIS A 14 0.97 2.62 -1.99
CA HIS A 14 1.44 2.21 -0.68
C HIS A 14 2.46 1.08 -0.75
N THR A 15 3.62 1.28 -0.13
CA THR A 15 4.64 0.23 0.04
C THR A 15 4.71 -0.19 1.50
N SER A 16 4.53 -1.47 1.80
CA SER A 16 4.57 -2.00 3.17
C SER A 16 5.55 -3.17 3.28
N GLY A 17 6.17 -3.30 4.44
CA GLY A 17 7.10 -4.38 4.73
C GLY A 17 7.58 -4.33 6.18
N ILE A 18 8.64 -5.09 6.45
CA ILE A 18 9.33 -5.12 7.73
C ILE A 18 10.77 -4.71 7.50
N GLY A 19 11.33 -3.91 8.40
CA GLY A 19 12.70 -3.43 8.27
C GLY A 19 13.20 -2.74 9.51
N TYR A 20 14.48 -2.39 9.50
CA TYR A 20 15.08 -1.60 10.57
C TYR A 20 14.94 -0.11 10.27
N LEU A 21 14.47 0.65 11.25
CA LEU A 21 14.54 2.11 11.21
C LEU A 21 15.94 2.56 11.63
N GLN A 22 16.53 3.49 10.88
CA GLN A 22 17.85 4.03 11.17
C GLN A 22 17.97 5.48 10.68
N ARG A 23 19.02 6.19 11.10
CA ARG A 23 19.32 7.57 10.64
C ARG A 23 18.13 8.53 10.81
N ALA A 24 17.42 8.41 11.94
CA ALA A 24 16.37 9.32 12.32
C ALA A 24 16.98 10.71 12.59
N ARG A 25 16.42 11.74 11.94
CA ARG A 25 16.99 13.08 11.95
C ARG A 25 15.95 14.13 11.65
N GLU A 26 16.13 15.31 12.22
CA GLU A 26 15.47 16.51 11.75
C GLU A 26 16.23 17.09 10.57
N VAL A 27 15.51 17.34 9.48
CA VAL A 27 16.06 17.92 8.25
C VAL A 27 15.68 19.40 8.21
N PRO A 28 16.66 20.31 8.22
CA PRO A 28 16.38 21.73 8.07
C PRO A 28 15.94 22.03 6.63
N VAL A 29 15.01 22.96 6.48
CA VAL A 29 14.52 23.42 5.18
C VAL A 29 15.00 24.84 4.90
N LYS A 30 15.46 25.09 3.68
CA LYS A 30 15.84 26.43 3.23
C LYS A 30 14.57 27.16 2.77
N GLY A 31 14.10 28.15 3.53
CA GLY A 31 12.89 28.91 3.13
C GLY A 31 12.50 30.08 4.04
N GLY A 32 13.46 30.67 4.78
CA GLY A 32 13.18 31.80 5.68
C GLY A 32 12.33 31.42 6.91
N ARG A 33 11.80 32.42 7.62
CA ARG A 33 11.15 32.27 8.95
C ARG A 33 9.95 31.30 9.01
N ARG A 34 9.37 30.89 7.89
CA ARG A 34 8.19 30.00 7.82
C ARG A 34 8.53 28.55 7.47
N ALA A 35 9.77 28.25 7.11
CA ALA A 35 10.17 26.92 6.72
C ALA A 35 10.42 26.08 7.98
N GLN A 36 9.53 25.13 8.26
CA GLN A 36 9.65 24.25 9.42
C GLN A 36 10.48 23.01 9.06
N PRO A 37 11.46 22.63 9.90
CA PRO A 37 12.19 21.39 9.71
C PRO A 37 11.22 20.20 9.70
N PHE A 38 11.62 19.11 9.06
CA PHE A 38 10.81 17.89 9.03
C PHE A 38 11.62 16.69 9.50
N LEU A 39 10.94 15.74 10.12
CA LEU A 39 11.53 14.49 10.55
C LEU A 39 11.72 13.56 9.35
N ALA A 40 12.89 12.92 9.26
CA ALA A 40 13.21 11.93 8.25
C ALA A 40 13.93 10.74 8.87
N CYS A 41 13.82 9.57 8.25
CA CYS A 41 14.59 8.40 8.63
C CYS A 41 14.88 7.54 7.39
N THR A 42 15.82 6.60 7.53
CA THR A 42 16.03 5.54 6.57
C THR A 42 15.35 4.26 7.07
N ILE A 43 14.58 3.60 6.22
CA ILE A 43 14.08 2.23 6.46
C ILE A 43 14.96 1.26 5.67
N ALA A 44 15.59 0.32 6.37
CA ALA A 44 16.31 -0.81 5.80
C ALA A 44 15.34 -2.01 5.75
N ALA A 45 14.53 -2.07 4.69
CA ALA A 45 13.50 -3.09 4.51
C ALA A 45 14.10 -4.44 4.14
N LEU A 46 13.63 -5.49 4.80
CA LEU A 46 14.02 -6.87 4.55
C LEU A 46 13.18 -7.43 3.39
N VAL A 47 13.84 -8.15 2.48
CA VAL A 47 13.20 -8.78 1.31
C VAL A 47 13.80 -10.14 1.03
N GLY A 48 12.95 -11.11 0.70
CA GLY A 48 13.35 -12.47 0.34
C GLY A 48 13.51 -13.39 1.55
N SER A 49 14.32 -14.44 1.39
CA SER A 49 14.49 -15.50 2.39
C SER A 49 14.92 -14.95 3.74
N ALA A 50 14.27 -15.39 4.81
CA ALA A 50 14.65 -15.02 6.18
C ALA A 50 16.05 -15.51 6.58
N LYS A 51 16.59 -16.53 5.89
CA LYS A 51 17.95 -17.03 6.11
C LYS A 51 19.02 -16.07 5.59
N GLU A 52 18.74 -15.38 4.50
CA GLU A 52 19.66 -14.46 3.84
C GLU A 52 18.86 -13.32 3.18
N PRO A 53 18.30 -12.41 3.99
CA PRO A 53 17.47 -11.35 3.46
C PRO A 53 18.30 -10.33 2.71
N SER A 54 17.80 -9.92 1.55
CA SER A 54 18.26 -8.71 0.89
C SER A 54 17.71 -7.47 1.60
N ILE A 55 18.44 -6.37 1.54
CA ILE A 55 18.00 -5.09 2.10
C ILE A 55 17.64 -4.11 0.98
N ARG A 56 16.52 -3.41 1.13
CA ARG A 56 16.13 -2.24 0.32
C ARG A 56 16.08 -1.02 1.20
N TYR A 57 16.78 0.04 0.80
CA TYR A 57 16.88 1.27 1.59
C TYR A 57 15.93 2.33 1.07
N PHE A 58 15.10 2.85 1.96
CA PHE A 58 14.20 3.97 1.70
C PHE A 58 14.58 5.16 2.57
N ASP A 59 14.91 6.31 1.98
CA ASP A 59 15.10 7.56 2.71
C ASP A 59 13.81 8.37 2.67
N VAL A 60 13.09 8.41 3.79
CA VAL A 60 11.69 8.81 3.83
C VAL A 60 11.46 9.99 4.76
N LYS A 61 10.55 10.88 4.33
CA LYS A 61 10.00 11.93 5.19
C LYS A 61 8.94 11.31 6.11
N VAL A 62 9.01 11.55 7.40
CA VAL A 62 8.02 11.04 8.36
C VAL A 62 6.80 11.95 8.38
N SER A 63 5.67 11.42 7.92
CA SER A 63 4.44 12.19 7.75
C SER A 63 3.32 11.74 8.68
N GLY A 64 3.23 10.45 8.99
CA GLY A 64 2.22 9.91 9.89
C GLY A 64 2.41 10.33 11.35
N THR A 65 1.31 10.62 12.04
CA THR A 65 1.33 11.14 13.42
C THR A 65 2.01 10.17 14.39
N GLU A 66 1.58 8.91 14.44
CA GLU A 66 2.19 7.90 15.33
C GLU A 66 3.62 7.55 14.89
N ALA A 67 3.86 7.51 13.57
CA ALA A 67 5.21 7.32 13.05
C ALA A 67 6.16 8.44 13.50
N LYS A 68 5.72 9.71 13.54
CA LYS A 68 6.52 10.83 14.05
C LYS A 68 6.90 10.64 15.51
N LYS A 69 5.94 10.26 16.37
CA LYS A 69 6.20 10.01 17.79
C LYS A 69 7.26 8.93 17.97
N LEU A 70 7.13 7.82 17.24
CA LEU A 70 8.10 6.73 17.26
C LEU A 70 9.46 7.18 16.75
N VAL A 71 9.54 7.79 15.56
CA VAL A 71 10.83 8.15 14.95
C VAL A 71 11.56 9.21 15.79
N GLN A 72 10.85 10.15 16.42
CA GLN A 72 11.46 11.21 17.22
C GLN A 72 12.31 10.64 18.37
N SER A 73 11.90 9.55 19.02
CA SER A 73 12.66 8.95 20.12
C SER A 73 13.98 8.32 19.69
N TYR A 74 14.21 8.15 18.38
CA TYR A 74 15.45 7.59 17.83
C TYR A 74 16.33 8.64 17.16
N VAL A 75 15.97 9.93 17.19
CA VAL A 75 16.80 11.00 16.63
C VAL A 75 18.15 11.04 17.34
N GLY A 76 19.24 11.04 16.56
CA GLY A 76 20.61 11.03 17.08
C GLY A 76 21.12 9.66 17.55
N ILE A 77 20.29 8.61 17.48
CA ILE A 77 20.72 7.23 17.79
C ILE A 77 21.32 6.60 16.53
N ASP A 78 22.66 6.50 16.49
CA ASP A 78 23.39 5.88 15.38
C ASP A 78 23.83 4.43 15.64
N ASP A 79 23.79 3.98 16.90
CA ASP A 79 24.18 2.62 17.31
C ASP A 79 23.33 1.56 16.58
N PRO A 80 23.94 0.69 15.76
CA PRO A 80 23.24 -0.40 15.09
C PRO A 80 22.46 -1.32 16.02
N LYS A 81 22.89 -1.49 17.27
CA LYS A 81 22.23 -2.36 18.25
C LYS A 81 20.91 -1.78 18.78
N GLN A 82 20.70 -0.47 18.64
CA GLN A 82 19.54 0.25 19.15
C GLN A 82 18.51 0.57 18.05
N ARG A 83 18.74 0.12 16.80
CA ARG A 83 17.82 0.33 15.69
C ARG A 83 16.56 -0.51 15.89
N PRO A 84 15.37 0.11 15.95
CA PRO A 84 14.15 -0.64 16.14
C PRO A 84 13.78 -1.37 14.86
N LEU A 85 13.35 -2.61 15.01
CA LEU A 85 12.70 -3.38 13.96
C LEU A 85 11.25 -2.92 13.89
N VAL A 86 10.79 -2.53 12.70
CA VAL A 86 9.45 -1.97 12.50
C VAL A 86 8.72 -2.65 11.36
N ARG A 87 7.42 -2.86 11.55
CA ARG A 87 6.47 -2.96 10.45
C ARG A 87 6.15 -1.55 9.98
N PHE A 88 6.25 -1.31 8.68
CA PHE A 88 6.07 0.04 8.15
C PHE A 88 5.08 0.08 6.98
N ARG A 89 4.53 1.28 6.75
CA ARG A 89 3.81 1.65 5.53
C ARG A 89 4.33 2.99 5.02
N LEU A 90 4.78 2.99 3.78
CA LEU A 90 5.18 4.16 3.02
C LEU A 90 4.06 4.57 2.04
N GLY A 91 3.96 5.86 1.75
CA GLY A 91 3.16 6.41 0.66
C GLY A 91 4.03 7.19 -0.33
N ASP A 92 3.53 7.33 -1.54
CA ASP A 92 4.12 8.11 -2.65
C ASP A 92 5.58 7.76 -2.90
N LEU A 93 5.83 6.49 -3.21
CA LEU A 93 7.18 6.02 -3.49
C LEU A 93 7.73 6.66 -4.76
N TRP A 94 8.99 7.11 -4.69
CA TRP A 94 9.68 7.73 -5.80
C TRP A 94 11.19 7.46 -5.76
N GLY A 95 11.82 7.32 -6.92
CA GLY A 95 13.27 7.16 -7.05
C GLY A 95 13.97 8.50 -7.28
N ASP A 96 15.09 8.71 -6.60
CA ASP A 96 15.97 9.87 -6.74
C ASP A 96 17.35 9.42 -7.20
N ALA A 97 17.77 9.86 -8.39
CA ALA A 97 19.06 9.51 -8.97
C ALA A 97 20.08 10.62 -8.69
N PHE A 98 21.28 10.24 -8.27
CA PHE A 98 22.34 11.19 -7.94
C PHE A 98 23.71 10.62 -8.24
N ILE A 99 24.71 11.50 -8.32
CA ILE A 99 26.12 11.11 -8.34
C ILE A 99 26.62 11.06 -6.90
N ARG A 100 27.24 9.93 -6.51
CA ARG A 100 27.76 9.76 -5.15
C ARG A 100 28.77 10.87 -4.83
N PRO A 101 28.52 11.69 -3.80
CA PRO A 101 29.38 12.84 -3.52
C PRO A 101 30.68 12.45 -2.82
N SER A 102 30.75 11.28 -2.18
CA SER A 102 31.88 10.82 -1.39
C SER A 102 31.88 9.29 -1.20
N GLY A 103 32.96 8.77 -0.60
CA GLY A 103 33.18 7.34 -0.33
C GLY A 103 33.92 6.62 -1.45
N GLU A 104 34.17 5.32 -1.29
CA GLU A 104 34.93 4.52 -2.27
C GLU A 104 34.32 4.53 -3.68
N ARG A 105 32.99 4.70 -3.75
CA ARG A 105 32.20 4.77 -4.98
C ARG A 105 31.90 6.20 -5.44
N GLN A 106 32.68 7.19 -4.97
CA GLN A 106 32.47 8.60 -5.33
C GLN A 106 32.49 8.77 -6.86
N GLY A 107 31.60 9.62 -7.38
CA GLY A 107 31.47 9.85 -8.82
C GLY A 107 30.62 8.82 -9.55
N GLU A 108 30.30 7.68 -8.94
CA GLU A 108 29.37 6.72 -9.54
C GLU A 108 27.92 7.19 -9.43
N VAL A 109 27.13 6.83 -10.43
CA VAL A 109 25.67 6.97 -10.42
C VAL A 109 25.06 6.06 -9.35
N ALA A 110 24.12 6.60 -8.60
CA ALA A 110 23.36 5.91 -7.56
C ALA A 110 21.90 6.35 -7.57
N ALA A 111 21.04 5.56 -6.93
CA ALA A 111 19.67 5.99 -6.64
C ALA A 111 19.28 5.67 -5.21
N SER A 112 18.33 6.45 -4.72
CA SER A 112 17.66 6.25 -3.44
C SER A 112 16.17 6.07 -3.70
N LEU A 113 15.56 5.09 -3.04
CA LEU A 113 14.10 5.05 -2.91
C LEU A 113 13.70 6.06 -1.84
N LYS A 114 12.69 6.86 -2.15
CA LYS A 114 12.15 7.90 -1.28
C LYS A 114 10.63 7.77 -1.20
N GLY A 115 10.05 8.46 -0.24
CA GLY A 115 8.61 8.47 -0.01
C GLY A 115 8.25 9.08 1.34
N ARG A 116 7.03 8.83 1.78
CA ARG A 116 6.49 9.30 3.07
C ARG A 116 6.28 8.12 4.00
N LEU A 117 6.90 8.11 5.18
CA LEU A 117 6.56 7.15 6.23
C LEU A 117 5.23 7.53 6.86
N LEU A 118 4.21 6.70 6.63
CA LEU A 118 2.84 6.90 7.09
C LEU A 118 2.56 6.14 8.38
N LYS A 119 3.07 4.93 8.52
CA LYS A 119 2.94 4.10 9.72
C LYS A 119 4.26 3.39 10.03
N ALA A 120 4.58 3.28 11.30
CA ALA A 120 5.68 2.49 11.81
C ALA A 120 5.31 1.96 13.19
N GLU A 121 5.40 0.65 13.36
CA GLU A 121 5.09 -0.06 14.60
C GLU A 121 6.27 -0.96 14.93
N VAL A 122 6.78 -0.86 16.16
CA VAL A 122 7.88 -1.73 16.61
C VAL A 122 7.36 -3.15 16.67
N ILE A 123 8.15 -4.09 16.15
CA ILE A 123 7.88 -5.52 16.28
C ILE A 123 9.07 -6.17 16.99
N ASP A 124 8.79 -7.24 17.74
CA ASP A 124 9.85 -7.99 18.40
C ASP A 124 10.53 -8.98 17.45
N ARG A 125 11.70 -9.49 17.86
CA ARG A 125 12.47 -10.45 17.07
C ARG A 125 11.81 -11.83 16.98
N ALA A 126 10.95 -12.19 17.94
CA ALA A 126 10.26 -13.47 17.94
C ALA A 126 9.14 -13.49 16.90
N GLU A 127 8.49 -12.35 16.63
CA GLU A 127 7.55 -12.18 15.53
C GLU A 127 8.27 -12.27 14.17
N LEU A 128 9.41 -11.61 14.02
CA LEU A 128 10.23 -11.72 12.80
C LEU A 128 10.65 -13.16 12.52
N ALA A 129 11.05 -13.91 13.55
CA ALA A 129 11.52 -15.28 13.43
C ALA A 129 10.45 -16.27 12.92
N LYS A 130 9.16 -15.90 12.97
CA LYS A 130 8.05 -16.69 12.42
C LYS A 130 7.89 -16.51 10.90
N ILE A 131 8.59 -15.55 10.30
CA ILE A 131 8.46 -15.19 8.89
C ILE A 131 9.58 -15.88 8.11
N GLU A 132 9.23 -16.77 7.18
CA GLU A 132 10.22 -17.46 6.34
C GLU A 132 10.64 -16.64 5.11
N GLN A 133 9.74 -15.75 4.64
CA GLN A 133 9.94 -14.90 3.48
C GLN A 133 9.48 -13.48 3.81
N HIS A 134 10.41 -12.52 3.72
CA HIS A 134 10.11 -11.12 3.89
C HIS A 134 9.58 -10.53 2.59
N GLU A 135 8.37 -9.98 2.64
CA GLU A 135 7.75 -9.29 1.52
C GLU A 135 7.89 -7.76 1.65
N LEU A 136 8.07 -7.11 0.51
CA LEU A 136 8.06 -5.66 0.36
C LEU A 136 7.01 -5.30 -0.69
N ILE A 137 5.77 -5.16 -0.23
CA ILE A 137 4.62 -5.10 -1.12
C ILE A 137 4.25 -3.65 -1.43
N THR A 138 4.25 -3.31 -2.73
CA THR A 138 3.70 -2.05 -3.24
C THR A 138 2.33 -2.29 -3.87
N ARG A 139 1.31 -1.58 -3.43
CA ARG A 139 -0.08 -1.67 -3.91
C ARG A 139 -0.51 -0.35 -4.51
N GLY A 140 -1.31 -0.43 -5.57
CA GLY A 140 -1.91 0.72 -6.21
C GLY A 140 -2.74 0.33 -7.41
N ILE A 141 -3.23 1.35 -8.11
CA ILE A 141 -3.86 1.20 -9.43
C ILE A 141 -3.03 1.93 -10.49
N GLY A 142 -3.04 1.42 -11.70
CA GLY A 142 -2.20 1.98 -12.76
C GLY A 142 -2.48 1.35 -14.12
N TYR A 143 -1.93 1.94 -15.17
CA TYR A 143 -2.09 1.43 -16.51
C TYR A 143 -0.98 0.45 -16.88
N LEU A 144 -1.36 -0.75 -17.31
CA LEU A 144 -0.43 -1.75 -17.81
C LEU A 144 -0.11 -1.48 -19.28
N SER A 145 1.16 -1.57 -19.64
CA SER A 145 1.65 -1.36 -21.01
C SER A 145 2.87 -2.23 -21.29
N ARG A 146 3.24 -2.32 -22.57
CA ARG A 146 4.47 -3.00 -23.05
C ARG A 146 4.68 -4.42 -22.50
N PRO A 147 3.67 -5.31 -22.50
CA PRO A 147 3.91 -6.72 -22.21
C PRO A 147 4.90 -7.30 -23.24
N LYS A 148 5.94 -8.00 -22.77
CA LYS A 148 6.95 -8.61 -23.64
C LYS A 148 7.58 -9.82 -22.98
N GLU A 149 7.87 -10.86 -23.76
CA GLU A 149 8.78 -11.92 -23.34
C GLU A 149 10.21 -11.40 -23.47
N VAL A 150 11.00 -11.56 -22.41
CA VAL A 150 12.40 -11.16 -22.36
C VAL A 150 13.24 -12.42 -22.26
N THR A 151 14.21 -12.58 -23.15
CA THR A 151 15.13 -13.74 -23.17
C THR A 151 16.57 -13.26 -22.99
N PRO A 152 17.07 -13.13 -21.76
CA PRO A 152 18.46 -12.79 -21.50
C PRO A 152 19.39 -13.98 -21.80
N LYS A 153 20.70 -13.70 -21.92
CA LYS A 153 21.70 -14.75 -22.15
C LYS A 153 21.95 -15.63 -20.92
N ASP A 154 21.90 -15.03 -19.73
CA ASP A 154 22.39 -15.65 -18.49
C ASP A 154 21.29 -16.08 -17.51
N ARG A 155 20.02 -16.08 -17.96
CA ARG A 155 18.88 -16.53 -17.15
C ARG A 155 17.70 -16.93 -18.03
N ASP A 156 16.78 -17.68 -17.42
CA ASP A 156 15.57 -18.13 -18.10
C ASP A 156 14.73 -16.96 -18.63
N PRO A 157 14.04 -17.16 -19.78
CA PRO A 157 13.08 -16.20 -20.29
C PRO A 157 12.00 -15.86 -19.28
N PHE A 158 11.53 -14.62 -19.29
CA PHE A 158 10.47 -14.16 -18.42
C PHE A 158 9.57 -13.12 -19.08
N LEU A 159 8.30 -13.11 -18.67
CA LEU A 159 7.35 -12.09 -19.07
C LEU A 159 7.61 -10.80 -18.28
N SER A 160 7.63 -9.67 -18.97
CA SER A 160 7.80 -8.34 -18.41
C SER A 160 6.70 -7.40 -18.88
N CYS A 161 6.35 -6.39 -18.07
CA CYS A 161 5.49 -5.28 -18.48
C CYS A 161 5.85 -3.99 -17.74
N THR A 162 5.41 -2.84 -18.25
CA THR A 162 5.53 -1.54 -17.59
C THR A 162 4.18 -1.14 -17.00
N ILE A 163 4.18 -0.70 -15.74
CA ILE A 163 2.99 -0.16 -15.06
C ILE A 163 3.19 1.32 -14.80
N GLY A 164 2.32 2.17 -15.37
CA GLY A 164 2.20 3.58 -14.98
C GLY A 164 1.22 3.71 -13.81
N ALA A 165 1.73 3.62 -12.58
CA ALA A 165 0.93 3.72 -11.37
C ALA A 165 0.43 5.16 -11.16
N LEU A 166 -0.83 5.29 -10.81
CA LEU A 166 -1.45 6.57 -10.47
C LEU A 166 -1.09 6.94 -9.03
N THR A 167 -0.71 8.20 -8.82
CA THR A 167 -0.40 8.77 -7.50
C THR A 167 -0.82 10.23 -7.45
N GLY A 168 -1.10 10.75 -6.25
CA GLY A 168 -1.47 12.16 -6.08
C GLY A 168 -2.98 12.42 -6.21
N PRO A 169 -3.39 13.69 -6.34
CA PRO A 169 -4.80 14.09 -6.41
C PRO A 169 -5.53 13.41 -7.58
N VAL A 170 -6.80 13.02 -7.38
CA VAL A 170 -7.58 12.33 -8.43
C VAL A 170 -7.89 13.25 -9.63
N ASP A 171 -8.01 14.55 -9.39
CA ASP A 171 -8.23 15.58 -10.42
C ASP A 171 -6.97 15.89 -11.23
N GLU A 172 -5.78 15.64 -10.68
CA GLU A 172 -4.49 15.85 -11.34
C GLU A 172 -3.51 14.70 -11.01
N PRO A 173 -3.75 13.50 -11.57
CA PRO A 173 -2.94 12.34 -11.23
C PRO A 173 -1.54 12.43 -11.85
N GLU A 174 -0.55 12.08 -11.03
CA GLU A 174 0.82 11.84 -11.47
C GLU A 174 1.05 10.36 -11.78
N TYR A 175 2.04 10.08 -12.63
CA TYR A 175 2.41 8.72 -13.02
C TYR A 175 3.77 8.32 -12.44
N ARG A 176 3.80 7.16 -11.77
CA ARG A 176 5.03 6.48 -11.38
C ARG A 176 5.19 5.22 -12.21
N TYR A 177 6.20 5.21 -13.09
CA TYR A 177 6.46 4.07 -13.96
C TYR A 177 7.32 3.02 -13.25
N PHE A 178 6.85 1.78 -13.32
CA PHE A 178 7.54 0.59 -12.85
C PHE A 178 7.78 -0.38 -14.00
N ASP A 179 9.02 -0.77 -14.21
CA ASP A 179 9.34 -1.91 -15.06
C ASP A 179 9.28 -3.18 -14.21
N THR A 180 8.53 -4.17 -14.68
CA THR A 180 8.20 -5.32 -13.85
C THR A 180 8.54 -6.64 -14.52
N ILE A 181 8.97 -7.60 -13.70
CA ILE A 181 8.92 -9.03 -14.01
C ILE A 181 7.56 -9.56 -13.55
N VAL A 182 6.86 -10.31 -14.40
CA VAL A 182 5.58 -10.92 -14.06
C VAL A 182 5.81 -12.33 -13.51
N ALA A 183 5.81 -12.47 -12.18
CA ALA A 183 6.35 -13.68 -11.54
C ALA A 183 5.35 -14.83 -11.42
N THR A 184 4.10 -14.55 -11.05
CA THR A 184 3.12 -15.61 -10.77
C THR A 184 2.40 -16.05 -12.05
N THR A 185 2.08 -17.34 -12.14
CA THR A 185 1.36 -17.90 -13.31
C THR A 185 0.05 -17.17 -13.57
N ASP A 186 -0.71 -16.86 -12.52
CA ASP A 186 -1.97 -16.11 -12.62
C ASP A 186 -1.75 -14.70 -13.18
N ALA A 187 -0.76 -13.97 -12.66
CA ALA A 187 -0.44 -12.65 -13.19
C ALA A 187 0.03 -12.75 -14.64
N GLN A 188 0.86 -13.73 -15.00
CA GLN A 188 1.30 -13.91 -16.39
C GLN A 188 0.13 -14.17 -17.33
N HIS A 189 -0.80 -15.04 -16.96
CA HIS A 189 -2.00 -15.31 -17.74
C HIS A 189 -2.84 -14.03 -17.94
N LEU A 190 -3.04 -13.25 -16.88
CA LEU A 190 -3.77 -11.98 -16.93
C LEU A 190 -3.07 -10.92 -17.78
N VAL A 191 -1.75 -10.81 -17.71
CA VAL A 191 -0.98 -9.89 -18.57
C VAL A 191 -1.07 -10.31 -20.04
N ARG A 192 -0.95 -11.60 -20.36
CA ARG A 192 -1.09 -12.11 -21.74
C ARG A 192 -2.48 -11.84 -22.32
N ARG A 193 -3.54 -11.94 -21.51
CA ARG A 193 -4.91 -11.55 -21.92
C ARG A 193 -5.05 -10.08 -22.30
N CYS A 194 -4.18 -9.20 -21.79
CA CYS A 194 -4.23 -7.77 -22.07
C CYS A 194 -3.47 -7.37 -23.34
N VAL A 195 -2.66 -8.25 -23.94
CA VAL A 195 -1.77 -7.94 -25.07
C VAL A 195 -2.54 -7.34 -26.25
N GLN A 196 -3.61 -8.01 -26.71
CA GLN A 196 -4.42 -7.52 -27.84
C GLN A 196 -5.03 -6.15 -27.59
N ALA A 197 -5.49 -5.87 -26.37
CA ALA A 197 -6.05 -4.57 -26.02
C ALA A 197 -4.98 -3.47 -26.05
N ILE A 198 -3.77 -3.77 -25.57
CA ILE A 198 -2.65 -2.83 -25.55
C ILE A 198 -2.10 -2.57 -26.95
N GLU A 199 -2.01 -3.60 -27.79
CA GLU A 199 -1.63 -3.47 -29.21
C GLU A 199 -2.64 -2.64 -30.00
N ALA A 200 -3.93 -2.70 -29.61
CA ALA A 200 -4.98 -1.84 -30.14
C ALA A 200 -5.04 -0.45 -29.45
N GLU A 201 -3.98 -0.04 -28.74
CA GLU A 201 -3.85 1.25 -28.04
C GLU A 201 -4.96 1.55 -27.01
N ARG A 202 -5.63 0.52 -26.50
CA ARG A 202 -6.71 0.66 -25.50
C ARG A 202 -6.14 0.86 -24.10
N LYS A 203 -6.88 1.58 -23.25
CA LYS A 203 -6.46 1.86 -21.87
C LYS A 203 -6.73 0.66 -20.98
N VAL A 204 -5.67 -0.02 -20.54
CA VAL A 204 -5.75 -1.16 -19.61
C VAL A 204 -5.37 -0.72 -18.19
N LEU A 205 -6.36 -0.41 -17.36
CA LEU A 205 -6.17 -0.10 -15.94
C LEU A 205 -6.20 -1.38 -15.11
N ILE A 206 -5.24 -1.53 -14.20
CA ILE A 206 -5.16 -2.67 -13.28
C ILE A 206 -5.05 -2.22 -11.83
N ALA A 207 -5.58 -3.03 -10.92
CA ALA A 207 -5.20 -3.00 -9.50
C ALA A 207 -4.08 -4.02 -9.28
N PHE A 208 -2.93 -3.58 -8.79
CA PHE A 208 -1.72 -4.40 -8.75
C PHE A 208 -1.16 -4.59 -7.34
N ARG A 209 -0.44 -5.70 -7.15
CA ARG A 209 0.55 -5.86 -6.07
C ARG A 209 1.90 -6.16 -6.68
N LEU A 210 2.88 -5.32 -6.38
CA LEU A 210 4.28 -5.53 -6.69
C LEU A 210 5.03 -6.00 -5.45
N ASN A 211 6.11 -6.76 -5.63
CA ASN A 211 7.04 -7.17 -4.58
C ASN A 211 8.47 -6.76 -4.95
N ASP A 212 9.33 -6.61 -3.94
CA ASP A 212 10.76 -6.31 -4.11
C ASP A 212 11.03 -5.04 -4.94
N MET A 213 10.55 -3.89 -4.45
CA MET A 213 10.78 -2.60 -5.10
C MET A 213 12.27 -2.21 -5.09
N ARG A 214 12.78 -1.82 -6.26
CA ARG A 214 14.18 -1.45 -6.50
C ARG A 214 14.26 -0.14 -7.27
N ALA A 215 15.37 0.57 -7.06
CA ALA A 215 15.77 1.73 -7.84
C ALA A 215 17.07 1.39 -8.55
N ASP A 216 17.01 1.23 -9.87
CA ASP A 216 18.17 0.97 -10.72
C ASP A 216 18.67 2.28 -11.34
N PRO A 217 19.86 2.76 -10.94
CA PRO A 217 20.36 4.05 -11.40
C PRO A 217 21.14 3.91 -12.71
N TYR A 218 20.94 4.84 -13.63
CA TYR A 218 21.61 4.84 -14.94
C TYR A 218 22.02 6.25 -15.36
N VAL A 219 22.90 6.36 -16.37
CA VAL A 219 23.19 7.64 -17.02
C VAL A 219 22.29 7.79 -18.24
N ARG A 220 21.55 8.90 -18.32
CA ARG A 220 20.72 9.18 -19.50
C ARG A 220 21.60 9.34 -20.73
N THR A 221 21.34 8.59 -21.78
CA THR A 221 22.16 8.61 -23.01
C THR A 221 21.55 9.47 -24.12
N LYS A 222 20.29 9.89 -23.98
CA LYS A 222 19.52 10.61 -25.01
C LYS A 222 18.59 11.67 -24.38
N GLY A 223 18.17 12.64 -25.19
CA GLY A 223 17.28 13.73 -24.81
C GLY A 223 18.01 14.94 -24.20
N GLU A 224 17.26 15.97 -23.82
CA GLU A 224 17.82 17.22 -23.27
C GLU A 224 18.61 17.03 -21.98
N ARG A 225 18.31 15.95 -21.23
CA ARG A 225 18.96 15.57 -19.98
C ARG A 225 20.04 14.49 -20.16
N ALA A 226 20.58 14.32 -21.37
CA ALA A 226 21.66 13.37 -21.62
C ALA A 226 22.90 13.71 -20.75
N GLY A 227 23.56 12.69 -20.21
CA GLY A 227 24.65 12.83 -19.25
C GLY A 227 24.20 12.95 -17.78
N GLU A 228 22.93 13.30 -17.51
CA GLU A 228 22.41 13.37 -16.15
C GLU A 228 22.07 11.99 -15.57
N PRO A 229 22.15 11.82 -14.23
CA PRO A 229 21.67 10.62 -13.57
C PRO A 229 20.16 10.43 -13.76
N GLY A 230 19.76 9.19 -14.06
CA GLY A 230 18.40 8.70 -14.14
C GLY A 230 18.20 7.51 -13.20
N VAL A 231 16.94 7.17 -12.95
CA VAL A 231 16.56 6.01 -12.15
C VAL A 231 15.36 5.34 -12.78
N SER A 232 15.46 4.02 -12.92
CA SER A 232 14.36 3.13 -13.24
C SER A 232 13.83 2.52 -11.95
N LEU A 233 12.52 2.48 -11.79
CA LEU A 233 11.91 1.74 -10.69
C LEU A 233 11.57 0.34 -11.20
N GLU A 234 12.15 -0.66 -10.55
CA GLU A 234 11.99 -2.06 -10.93
C GLU A 234 11.29 -2.83 -9.82
N SER A 235 10.44 -3.79 -10.20
CA SER A 235 9.74 -4.61 -9.22
C SER A 235 9.24 -5.92 -9.83
N THR A 236 8.57 -6.73 -9.02
CA THR A 236 7.99 -7.99 -9.45
C THR A 236 6.47 -7.92 -9.31
N LEU A 237 5.73 -8.00 -10.42
CA LEU A 237 4.28 -8.10 -10.41
C LEU A 237 3.88 -9.50 -9.93
N ILE A 238 3.26 -9.57 -8.76
CA ILE A 238 2.86 -10.83 -8.12
C ILE A 238 1.35 -11.07 -8.15
N HIS A 239 0.55 -10.02 -8.33
CA HIS A 239 -0.90 -10.14 -8.36
C HIS A 239 -1.56 -8.98 -9.12
N ILE A 240 -2.62 -9.30 -9.87
CA ILE A 240 -3.56 -8.35 -10.47
C ILE A 240 -4.93 -8.65 -9.85
N GLY A 241 -5.52 -7.69 -9.16
CA GLY A 241 -6.83 -7.83 -8.51
C GLY A 241 -8.02 -7.44 -9.39
N LEU A 242 -7.78 -6.56 -10.37
CA LEU A 242 -8.81 -6.05 -11.29
C LEU A 242 -8.17 -5.65 -12.61
N ILE A 243 -8.92 -5.80 -13.71
CA ILE A 243 -8.59 -5.23 -15.03
C ILE A 243 -9.81 -4.49 -15.56
N LYS A 244 -9.61 -3.24 -15.98
CA LYS A 244 -10.54 -2.45 -16.79
C LYS A 244 -9.92 -2.12 -18.13
N VAL A 245 -10.66 -2.34 -19.21
CA VAL A 245 -10.26 -1.93 -20.57
C VAL A 245 -11.22 -0.83 -21.01
N ASP A 246 -10.68 0.36 -21.30
CA ASP A 246 -11.44 1.59 -21.59
C ASP A 246 -12.56 1.87 -20.57
N GLY A 247 -12.24 1.64 -19.29
CA GLY A 247 -13.17 1.84 -18.17
C GLY A 247 -14.11 0.67 -17.88
N GLN A 248 -14.29 -0.28 -18.81
CA GLN A 248 -15.12 -1.47 -18.59
C GLN A 248 -14.33 -2.57 -17.86
N GLN A 249 -14.84 -3.03 -16.72
CA GLN A 249 -14.21 -4.11 -15.94
C GLN A 249 -14.36 -5.45 -16.66
N VAL A 250 -13.24 -6.11 -16.92
CA VAL A 250 -13.14 -7.43 -17.58
C VAL A 250 -12.51 -8.49 -16.67
N TYR A 251 -12.01 -8.09 -15.50
CA TYR A 251 -11.52 -8.98 -14.46
C TYR A 251 -11.69 -8.34 -13.06
N PRO A 252 -12.12 -9.10 -12.03
CA PRO A 252 -12.70 -10.44 -12.14
C PRO A 252 -13.92 -10.41 -13.06
N ALA A 253 -14.28 -11.58 -13.63
CA ALA A 253 -15.52 -11.67 -14.39
C ALA A 253 -16.65 -11.10 -13.51
N PRO A 254 -17.53 -10.24 -14.05
CA PRO A 254 -18.73 -9.86 -13.32
C PRO A 254 -19.38 -11.17 -12.86
N ALA A 255 -19.64 -11.31 -11.56
CA ALA A 255 -20.43 -12.45 -11.12
C ALA A 255 -21.73 -12.38 -11.92
N ASP A 256 -21.99 -13.40 -12.74
CA ASP A 256 -23.35 -13.68 -13.16
C ASP A 256 -24.17 -13.67 -11.87
N LYS A 257 -25.25 -12.90 -11.86
CA LYS A 257 -26.19 -12.86 -10.73
C LYS A 257 -26.86 -14.23 -10.64
N THR A 258 -26.12 -15.25 -10.21
CA THR A 258 -26.65 -16.56 -9.86
C THR A 258 -27.18 -16.43 -8.45
N GLU A 259 -28.51 -16.44 -8.40
CA GLU A 259 -29.41 -16.52 -7.26
C GLU A 259 -28.76 -16.77 -5.89
N ALA A 260 -29.03 -15.85 -4.97
CA ALA A 260 -28.98 -16.13 -3.55
C ALA A 260 -29.78 -17.42 -3.27
N PRO A 261 -29.29 -18.36 -2.44
CA PRO A 261 -30.11 -19.46 -2.00
C PRO A 261 -31.31 -18.88 -1.24
N ALA A 262 -32.51 -19.05 -1.79
CA ALA A 262 -33.75 -18.79 -1.08
C ALA A 262 -33.71 -19.58 0.23
N THR A 263 -33.76 -18.87 1.35
CA THR A 263 -33.99 -19.45 2.66
C THR A 263 -35.39 -20.08 2.63
N PRO A 264 -35.58 -21.36 3.00
CA PRO A 264 -36.92 -21.91 3.07
C PRO A 264 -37.70 -21.24 4.19
N ASP A 265 -38.82 -20.65 3.79
CA ASP A 265 -39.89 -20.12 4.63
C ASP A 265 -40.29 -21.16 5.70
N ALA A 266 -40.13 -20.82 6.98
CA ALA A 266 -40.71 -21.56 8.09
C ALA A 266 -41.74 -20.65 8.78
N GLN A 267 -42.99 -20.91 8.45
CA GLN A 267 -44.20 -20.23 8.92
C GLN A 267 -44.31 -20.22 10.45
N ALA A 268 -44.65 -19.04 10.99
CA ALA A 268 -45.18 -18.89 12.34
C ALA A 268 -46.62 -19.44 12.43
N PRO A 269 -47.01 -20.20 13.48
CA PRO A 269 -48.40 -20.48 13.74
C PRO A 269 -49.01 -19.43 14.67
N LYS A 270 -50.16 -18.86 14.26
CA LYS A 270 -51.06 -18.09 15.14
C LYS A 270 -52.04 -19.02 15.88
N ALA A 271 -52.02 -18.89 17.20
CA ALA A 271 -53.10 -18.94 18.20
C ALA A 271 -54.30 -19.91 18.05
N LYS A 272 -54.57 -20.68 19.11
CA LYS A 272 -55.92 -20.86 19.67
C LYS A 272 -55.89 -20.94 21.20
N SER A 273 -56.79 -20.18 21.81
CA SER A 273 -57.12 -20.12 23.24
C SER A 273 -58.13 -21.20 23.61
N THR A 274 -57.98 -21.79 24.80
CA THR A 274 -59.09 -22.34 25.60
C THR A 274 -58.73 -22.29 27.10
N ALA A 275 -59.73 -21.94 27.91
CA ALA A 275 -59.73 -21.68 29.36
C ALA A 275 -59.34 -22.94 30.20
N GLU A 276 -58.93 -22.86 31.47
CA GLU A 276 -59.76 -22.53 32.64
C GLU A 276 -58.96 -22.29 33.96
N ILE A 277 -59.43 -21.28 34.72
CA ILE A 277 -59.68 -21.20 36.19
C ILE A 277 -58.53 -21.21 37.24
N GLY A 278 -58.56 -20.12 38.05
CA GLY A 278 -58.25 -20.05 39.49
C GLY A 278 -56.85 -19.50 39.82
N ASP A 279 -56.60 -18.62 40.79
CA ASP A 279 -57.37 -17.85 41.77
C ASP A 279 -56.38 -16.84 42.42
N ALA A 280 -56.92 -15.73 42.93
CA ALA A 280 -56.43 -14.85 44.00
C ALA A 280 -55.06 -14.12 43.97
N ALA A 281 -55.19 -12.79 44.15
CA ALA A 281 -54.44 -11.89 45.05
C ALA A 281 -53.35 -10.94 44.48
N LYS A 282 -53.73 -9.65 44.35
CA LYS A 282 -52.90 -8.43 44.60
C LYS A 282 -52.82 -8.19 46.13
N PRO A 283 -52.02 -7.25 46.70
CA PRO A 283 -51.40 -6.03 46.13
C PRO A 283 -49.89 -5.88 46.50
N THR A 284 -49.10 -4.89 46.06
CA THR A 284 -49.06 -3.50 46.57
C THR A 284 -47.93 -2.73 45.86
N GLU A 285 -48.17 -1.47 45.52
CA GLU A 285 -47.22 -0.43 45.08
C GLU A 285 -46.79 0.42 46.31
N PRO A 286 -45.67 1.18 46.31
CA PRO A 286 -45.68 2.52 45.65
C PRO A 286 -44.33 3.01 45.05
N ALA A 287 -44.41 3.63 43.85
CA ALA A 287 -43.85 4.92 43.36
C ALA A 287 -42.44 5.48 43.80
N PRO A 288 -41.93 6.59 43.21
CA PRO A 288 -41.06 6.62 42.03
C PRO A 288 -39.72 7.38 42.26
N ARG A 289 -38.69 7.18 41.40
CA ARG A 289 -37.58 8.14 41.23
C ARG A 289 -37.08 8.18 39.78
N GLU A 290 -36.92 9.39 39.28
CA GLU A 290 -36.50 9.81 37.94
C GLU A 290 -34.96 9.77 37.75
N HIS A 291 -34.55 10.04 36.49
CA HIS A 291 -33.19 10.21 35.92
C HIS A 291 -32.42 8.91 35.64
N GLU A 292 -31.77 8.68 34.50
CA GLU A 292 -31.43 9.50 33.33
C GLU A 292 -31.10 8.52 32.17
N ALA A 293 -31.41 8.88 30.93
CA ALA A 293 -31.16 8.02 29.76
C ALA A 293 -29.70 8.10 29.31
N GLU A 294 -28.96 7.00 29.44
CA GLU A 294 -27.74 6.75 28.67
C GLU A 294 -28.12 6.22 27.28
N ALA A 295 -27.90 7.04 26.26
CA ALA A 295 -27.97 6.64 24.87
C ALA A 295 -26.72 5.80 24.53
N VAL A 296 -26.94 4.50 24.36
CA VAL A 296 -25.99 3.59 23.72
C VAL A 296 -25.96 3.91 22.22
N GLU A 297 -24.93 4.62 21.78
CA GLU A 297 -24.67 4.80 20.34
C GLU A 297 -24.13 3.50 19.74
N HIS A 298 -24.87 3.05 18.73
CA HIS A 298 -24.65 1.86 17.94
C HIS A 298 -23.52 2.12 16.93
N GLU A 299 -22.43 1.36 16.98
CA GLU A 299 -21.42 1.34 15.91
C GLU A 299 -22.05 0.85 14.60
N PRO A 300 -21.80 1.53 13.46
CA PRO A 300 -21.95 0.92 12.15
C PRO A 300 -20.60 0.38 11.66
N ALA A 301 -20.62 -0.89 11.24
CA ALA A 301 -19.51 -1.64 10.70
C ALA A 301 -18.87 -0.94 9.48
N MET A 302 -17.55 -0.72 9.56
CA MET A 302 -16.72 -0.23 8.47
C MET A 302 -16.50 -1.34 7.44
N ALA A 303 -17.01 -1.11 6.22
CA ALA A 303 -16.76 -1.90 5.04
C ALA A 303 -15.27 -1.87 4.65
N ALA A 304 -14.79 -3.01 4.14
CA ALA A 304 -13.43 -3.21 3.66
C ALA A 304 -13.12 -2.31 2.46
N SER A 305 -12.12 -1.43 2.62
CA SER A 305 -11.53 -0.68 1.53
C SER A 305 -10.38 -1.46 0.91
N PHE A 306 -10.45 -1.61 -0.41
CA PHE A 306 -9.50 -2.24 -1.32
C PHE A 306 -8.12 -1.60 -1.30
#